data_AF-A0A1Q3NN05-F1
#
_entry.id   AF-A0A1Q3NN05-F1
#
_cell.length_a   1.000
_cell.length_b   1.000
_cell.length_c   1.000
_cell.angle_alpha   90.00
_cell.angle_beta   90.00
_cell.angle_gamma   90.00
#
_symmetry.space_group_name_H-M   'P 1'
#
loop_
_entity.id
_entity.type
_entity.pdbx_description
1 polymer ?
#
loop_
_entity_poly.entity_id
_entity_poly.type
_entity_poly.pdbx_seq_one_letter_code
_entity_poly.pdbx_strand_id
1 'polypeptide(L)' 'MSINTILQFVTIGSAVLLVLAILLQQRGATLGAGFGSSGELYTTRRGVDKNLFEVTIVFAVIFVLSILVGLLIPS' A
#
# COMPACT_ATOMS: atom_id res chain seq x y z
N MET A 1 16.13 19.22 -13.74
CA MET A 1 15.32 18.62 -12.66
C MET A 1 16.25 18.43 -11.47
N SER A 2 16.01 19.08 -10.34
CA SER A 2 16.78 18.83 -9.12
C SER A 2 16.38 17.47 -8.54
N ILE A 3 17.30 16.83 -7.82
CA ILE A 3 17.06 15.52 -7.19
C ILE A 3 15.87 15.57 -6.22
N ASN A 4 15.67 16.71 -5.55
CA ASN A 4 14.56 16.95 -4.63
C ASN A 4 13.20 16.93 -5.34
N THR A 5 13.08 17.58 -6.51
CA THR A 5 11.84 17.56 -7.29
C THR A 5 11.51 16.14 -7.76
N ILE A 6 12.53 15.35 -8.15
CA ILE A 6 12.34 13.95 -8.54
C ILE A 6 11.83 13.12 -7.35
N LEU A 7 12.43 13.25 -6.17
CA LEU A 7 12.00 12.55 -4.96
C LEU A 7 10.56 12.91 -4.55
N GLN A 8 10.16 14.17 -4.66
CA GLN A 8 8.78 14.60 -4.38
C GLN A 8 7.77 13.97 -5.33
N PHE A 9 8.05 13.97 -6.64
CA PHE A 9 7.17 13.32 -7.62
C PHE A 9 7.07 11.81 -7.39
N VAL A 10 8.17 11.14 -7.06
CA VAL A 10 8.19 9.70 -6.74
C VAL A 10 7.38 9.41 -5.48
N THR A 11 7.50 10.24 -4.44
CA THR A 11 6.79 10.08 -3.18
C THR A 11 5.27 10.24 -3.38
N ILE A 12 4.84 11.29 -4.09
CA ILE A 12 3.42 11.52 -4.38
C ILE A 12 2.86 10.42 -5.30
N GLY A 13 3.59 10.05 -6.35
CA GLY A 13 3.17 9.01 -7.29
C GLY A 13 3.01 7.64 -6.61
N SER A 14 3.98 7.25 -5.78
CA SER A 14 3.91 5.99 -5.03
C SER A 14 2.82 6.00 -3.96
N ALA A 15 2.55 7.15 -3.30
CA ALA A 15 1.44 7.28 -2.36
C ALA A 15 0.08 7.02 -3.04
N VAL A 16 -0.17 7.66 -4.19
CA VAL A 16 -1.44 7.51 -4.91
C VAL A 16 -1.62 6.09 -5.40
N LEU A 17 -0.59 5.48 -6.00
CA LEU A 17 -0.64 4.09 -6.45
C LEU A 17 -0.89 3.12 -5.29
N LEU A 18 -0.28 3.38 -4.13
CA LEU A 18 -0.47 2.56 -2.94
C LEU A 18 -1.89 2.68 -2.38
N VAL A 19 -2.46 3.88 -2.31
CA VAL A 19 -3.86 4.08 -1.90
C VAL A 19 -4.82 3.33 -2.84
N LEU A 20 -4.63 3.48 -4.16
CA LEU A 20 -5.44 2.76 -5.14
C LEU A 20 -5.30 1.24 -4.99
N ALA A 21 -4.07 0.74 -4.81
CA ALA A 21 -3.82 -0.68 -4.63
C ALA A 21 -4.48 -1.23 -3.35
N ILE A 22 -4.49 -0.47 -2.25
CA ILE A 22 -5.18 -0.84 -1.00
C ILE A 22 -6.69 -0.85 -1.18
N LEU A 23 -7.27 0.14 -1.88
CA LEU A 23 -8.71 0.19 -2.11
C LEU A 23 -9.19 -0.95 -3.03
N LEU A 24 -8.37 -1.36 -3.98
CA LEU A 24 -8.63 -2.54 -4.83
C LEU A 24 -8.54 -3.85 -4.03
N GLN A 25 -7.78 -3.89 -2.94
CA GLN A 25 -7.75 -5.03 -2.01
C GLN A 25 -8.99 -5.02 -1.10
N GLN A 26 -10.16 -5.26 -1.68
CA GLN A 26 -11.38 -5.47 -0.91
C GLN A 26 -11.27 -6.78 -0.13
N ARG A 27 -10.97 -6.69 1.16
CA ARG A 27 -11.19 -7.81 2.08
C ARG A 27 -12.68 -7.85 2.36
N GLY A 28 -13.33 -8.97 2.05
CA GLY A 28 -14.76 -9.17 2.32
C GLY A 28 -15.05 -9.12 3.83
N ALA A 29 -15.13 -7.92 4.38
CA ALA A 29 -15.52 -7.68 5.75
C ALA A 29 -17.04 -7.49 5.77
N THR A 30 -17.75 -8.40 6.44
CA THR A 30 -19.18 -8.21 6.70
C THR A 30 -19.35 -7.07 7.70
N LEU A 31 -20.51 -6.42 7.71
CA LEU A 31 -20.84 -5.30 8.62
C LEU A 31 -20.66 -5.64 10.11
N GLY A 32 -20.57 -6.93 10.46
CA GLY A 32 -20.31 -7.43 11.82
C GLY A 32 -18.83 -7.66 12.19
N ALA A 33 -17.89 -7.53 11.24
CA ALA A 33 -16.48 -7.84 11.46
C ALA A 33 -15.78 -6.90 12.47
N GLY A 34 -16.27 -5.68 12.64
CA GLY A 34 -15.80 -4.73 13.65
C GLY A 34 -16.34 -4.98 15.06
N PHE A 35 -17.35 -5.85 15.21
CA PHE A 35 -18.05 -6.11 16.48
C PHE A 35 -17.62 -7.43 17.15
N GLY A 36 -16.51 -8.05 16.70
CA GLY A 36 -16.02 -9.31 17.28
C GLY A 36 -16.88 -10.54 16.95
N SER A 37 -17.92 -10.39 16.13
CA SER A 37 -18.63 -11.53 15.55
C SER A 37 -17.70 -12.19 14.55
N SER A 38 -17.22 -13.39 14.89
CA SER A 38 -16.35 -14.23 14.07
C SER A 38 -17.08 -14.71 12.82
N GLY A 39 -17.33 -13.80 11.89
CA GLY A 39 -17.55 -14.11 10.48
C GLY A 39 -16.21 -14.47 9.82
N GLU A 40 -15.41 -15.33 10.45
CA GLU A 40 -14.16 -15.82 9.89
C GLU A 40 -14.49 -16.79 8.75
N LEU A 41 -14.92 -16.23 7.61
CA LEU A 41 -14.67 -16.89 6.34
C LEU A 41 -13.17 -16.85 6.12
N TYR A 42 -12.49 -17.92 6.53
CA TYR A 42 -11.14 -18.26 6.07
C TYR A 42 -11.20 -18.56 4.57
N THR A 43 -11.46 -17.54 3.75
CA THR A 43 -11.27 -17.64 2.32
C THR A 43 -9.78 -17.61 2.08
N THR A 44 -9.23 -18.74 1.62
CA THR A 44 -7.83 -18.80 1.20
C THR A 44 -7.66 -17.81 0.06
N ARG A 45 -6.76 -16.84 0.22
CA ARG A 45 -6.38 -15.93 -0.87
C ARG A 45 -5.81 -16.76 -2.02
N ARG A 46 -6.55 -16.87 -3.14
CA ARG A 46 -6.09 -17.58 -4.35
C ARG A 46 -5.98 -16.60 -5.51
N GLY A 47 -4.92 -16.75 -6.31
CA GLY A 47 -4.74 -16.02 -7.56
C GLY A 47 -4.44 -14.53 -7.37
N VAL A 48 -5.32 -13.68 -7.90
CA VAL A 48 -5.09 -12.23 -8.10
C VAL A 48 -4.89 -11.49 -6.78
N ASP A 49 -5.64 -11.85 -5.72
CA ASP A 49 -5.54 -11.17 -4.43
C ASP A 49 -4.19 -11.38 -3.73
N LYS A 50 -3.52 -12.52 -3.98
CA LYS A 50 -2.19 -12.80 -3.43
C LYS A 50 -1.13 -11.96 -4.14
N ASN A 51 -1.18 -11.92 -5.47
CA ASN A 51 -0.24 -11.13 -6.26
C ASN A 51 -0.41 -9.62 -6.00
N LEU A 52 -1.66 -9.14 -5.91
CA LEU A 52 -1.95 -7.74 -5.60
C LEU A 52 -1.41 -7.37 -4.21
N PHE A 53 -1.53 -8.28 -3.23
CA PHE A 53 -0.98 -8.08 -1.89
C PHE A 53 0.55 -7.99 -1.87
N GLU A 54 1.24 -8.90 -2.58
CA GLU A 54 2.70 -8.88 -2.70
C GLU A 54 3.18 -7.59 -3.41
N VAL A 55 2.50 -7.17 -4.47
CA VAL A 55 2.80 -5.92 -5.20
C VAL A 55 2.61 -4.70 -4.31
N THR A 56 1.55 -4.63 -3.51
CA THR A 56 1.34 -3.52 -2.58
C THR A 56 2.40 -3.46 -1.49
N ILE A 57 2.91 -4.60 -1.01
CA ILE A 57 4.04 -4.63 -0.08
C ILE A 57 5.28 -3.99 -0.73
N VAL A 58 5.59 -4.34 -1.98
CA VAL A 58 6.71 -3.74 -2.72
C VAL A 58 6.54 -2.22 -2.85
N PHE A 59 5.35 -1.76 -3.23
CA PHE A 59 5.06 -0.31 -3.31
C PHE A 59 5.16 0.38 -1.95
N ALA A 60 4.74 -0.28 -0.87
CA ALA A 60 4.83 0.27 0.48
C ALA A 60 6.28 0.46 0.91
N VAL A 61 7.14 -0.52 0.63
CA VAL A 61 8.58 -0.42 0.90
C VAL A 61 9.20 0.72 0.11
N ILE A 62 8.91 0.84 -1.19
CA ILE A 62 9.42 1.94 -2.02
C ILE A 62 8.95 3.30 -1.50
N PHE A 63 7.69 3.44 -1.13
CA PHE A 63 7.14 4.68 -0.59
C PHE A 63 7.84 5.09 0.71
N VAL A 64 7.99 4.16 1.66
CA VAL A 64 8.67 4.43 2.93
C VAL A 64 10.14 4.77 2.72
N LEU A 65 10.85 4.04 1.84
CA LEU A 65 12.23 4.34 1.50
C LEU A 65 12.37 5.72 0.84
N SER A 66 11.42 6.11 -0.03
CA SER A 66 11.41 7.43 -0.65
C SER A 66 11.31 8.55 0.39
N ILE A 67 10.46 8.36 1.41
CA ILE A 67 10.34 9.31 2.54
C ILE A 67 11.64 9.36 3.35
N LEU A 68 12.20 8.20 3.69
CA LEU A 68 13.44 8.13 4.48
C LEU A 68 14.61 8.79 3.75
N VAL A 69 14.77 8.53 2.45
CA VAL A 69 15.80 9.17 1.62
C VAL A 69 15.58 10.68 1.54
N GLY A 70 14.32 11.13 1.38
CA GLY A 70 13.99 12.56 1.40
C GLY A 70 14.24 13.25 2.75
N LEU A 71 14.17 12.51 3.87
CA LEU A 71 14.48 13.01 5.20
C LEU A 71 15.99 13.06 5.47
N LEU A 72 16.74 12.05 4.99
CA LEU A 72 18.19 11.90 5.21
C LEU A 72 19.03 12.79 4.31
N ILE A 73 18.53 13.17 3.14
CA ILE A 73 19.20 14.11 2.23
C ILE A 73 18.74 15.52 2.61
N PRO A 74 19.59 16.36 3.25
CA PRO A 74 19.27 17.75 3.43
C PRO A 74 19.21 18.40 2.05
N SER A 75 18.09 19.06 1.75
CA SER A 75 17.86 19.83 0.52
C SER A 75 18.79 21.01 0.37
#